data_AF-A0A1A9RWZ9-F1
#
_entry.id   AF-A0A1A9RWZ9-F1
#
_cell.length_a   1.000
_cell.length_b   1.000
_cell.length_c   1.000
_cell.angle_alpha   90.00
_cell.angle_beta   90.00
_cell.angle_gamma   90.00
#
_symmetry.space_group_name_H-M   'P 1'
#
loop_
_entity.id
_entity.type
_entity.pdbx_description
1 polymer ?
#
loop_
_entity_poly.entity_id
_entity_poly.type
_entity_poly.pdbx_seq_one_letter_code
_entity_poly.pdbx_strand_id
1 'polypeptide(L)'
;MTQETALGAALKSAVQTMSKKKQTDLIADHIYGKYDVFKRFKPLALGIDKDLVAALPQYDPALIARVLSNHCRRPRYLKSLARGGKRFDLNNRFKGEVTPEEQEIAKQHPAVQEMLARQAAKQAEKQAAEAGEAEAPAAVATAEAVTEAPAAASVAEPPAPAAE
;
A
#
# COMPACT_ATOMS: atom_id res chain seq x y z
N MET A 1 25.50 30.70 18.13
CA MET A 1 24.40 30.20 19.00
C MET A 1 23.09 30.48 18.28
N THR A 2 22.74 29.63 17.32
CA THR A 2 21.76 29.92 16.25
C THR A 2 20.34 29.56 16.69
N GLN A 3 19.38 30.39 16.32
CA GLN A 3 17.98 30.35 16.80
C GLN A 3 17.28 28.99 16.59
N GLU A 4 17.73 28.19 15.61
CA GLU A 4 17.21 26.84 15.35
C GLU A 4 17.38 25.88 16.54
N THR A 5 18.47 25.99 17.29
CA THR A 5 18.69 25.16 18.49
C THR A 5 17.77 25.57 19.64
N ALA A 6 17.48 26.87 19.78
CA ALA A 6 16.58 27.38 20.80
C ALA A 6 15.12 26.96 20.52
N LEU A 7 14.69 27.02 19.26
CA LEU A 7 13.37 26.57 18.84
C LEU A 7 13.23 25.04 19.01
N GLY A 8 14.23 24.28 18.60
CA GLY A 8 14.27 22.82 18.80
C GLY A 8 14.21 22.43 20.28
N ALA A 9 14.90 23.17 21.16
CA ALA A 9 14.87 22.94 22.61
C ALA A 9 13.51 23.28 23.22
N ALA A 10 12.90 24.41 22.85
CA ALA A 10 11.56 24.79 23.31
C ALA A 10 10.50 23.77 22.88
N LEU A 11 10.59 23.28 21.64
CA LEU A 11 9.69 22.28 21.09
C LEU A 11 9.88 20.93 21.79
N LYS A 12 11.12 20.55 22.12
CA LYS A 12 11.43 19.37 22.94
C LYS A 12 10.79 19.47 24.33
N SER A 13 10.93 20.59 25.03
CA SER A 13 10.31 20.81 26.34
C SER A 13 8.78 20.74 26.24
N ALA A 14 8.18 21.39 25.24
CA ALA A 14 6.73 21.36 25.03
C ALA A 14 6.22 19.94 24.77
N VAL A 15 6.88 19.19 23.89
CA VAL A 15 6.51 17.80 23.59
C VAL A 15 6.67 16.93 24.83
N GLN A 16 7.71 17.13 25.64
CA GLN A 16 7.95 16.38 26.89
C GLN A 16 6.86 16.56 27.95
N THR A 17 6.16 17.71 27.98
CA THR A 17 5.02 17.91 28.89
C THR A 17 3.79 17.07 28.52
N MET A 18 3.74 16.53 27.30
CA MET A 18 2.63 15.72 26.81
C MET A 18 2.76 14.24 27.21
N SER A 19 1.64 13.52 27.23
CA SER A 19 1.64 12.06 27.45
C SER A 19 2.41 11.32 26.35
N LYS A 20 3.16 10.28 26.72
CA LYS A 20 3.96 9.42 25.81
C LYS A 20 3.15 8.88 24.62
N LYS A 21 1.86 8.63 24.82
CA LYS A 21 0.95 8.21 23.73
C LYS A 21 0.79 9.33 22.69
N LYS A 22 0.41 10.53 23.14
CA LYS A 22 0.28 11.71 22.28
C LYS A 22 1.59 12.08 21.59
N GLN A 23 2.72 11.95 22.28
CA GLN A 23 4.04 12.16 21.68
C GLN A 23 4.28 11.20 20.51
N THR A 24 3.95 9.91 20.69
CA THR A 24 4.10 8.87 19.66
C THR A 24 3.23 9.19 18.43
N ASP A 25 1.98 9.59 18.65
CA ASP A 25 1.04 9.93 17.58
C ASP A 25 1.52 11.18 16.79
N LEU A 26 1.96 12.23 17.49
CA LEU A 26 2.51 13.43 16.85
C LEU A 26 3.77 13.13 16.03
N ILE A 27 4.65 12.27 16.54
CA ILE A 27 5.85 11.84 15.81
C ILE A 27 5.44 11.08 14.55
N ALA A 28 4.47 10.17 14.66
CA ALA A 28 3.98 9.43 13.52
C ALA A 28 3.41 10.38 12.44
N ASP A 29 2.52 11.30 12.83
CA ASP A 29 1.92 12.28 11.92
C ASP A 29 2.98 13.13 11.22
N HIS A 30 3.98 13.61 11.97
CA HIS A 30 5.08 14.39 11.40
C HIS A 30 5.91 13.57 10.41
N ILE A 31 6.27 12.33 10.74
CA ILE A 31 7.05 11.44 9.85
C ILE A 31 6.28 11.13 8.57
N TYR A 32 4.98 10.80 8.66
CA TYR A 32 4.15 10.51 7.50
C TYR A 32 3.86 11.74 6.63
N GLY A 33 3.81 12.94 7.23
CA GLY A 33 3.62 14.19 6.51
C GLY A 33 4.88 14.67 5.80
N LYS A 34 6.04 14.57 6.45
CA LYS A 34 7.31 15.12 5.95
C LYS A 34 8.03 14.19 4.97
N TYR A 35 7.99 12.88 5.18
CA TYR A 35 8.81 11.93 4.42
C TYR A 35 7.96 11.03 3.51
N ASP A 36 8.12 11.20 2.20
CA ASP A 36 7.41 10.41 1.19
C ASP A 36 7.68 8.90 1.27
N VAL A 37 8.88 8.51 1.74
CA VAL A 37 9.24 7.10 1.88
C VAL A 37 8.36 6.36 2.89
N PHE A 38 7.93 7.06 3.95
CA PHE A 38 6.99 6.53 4.94
C PHE A 38 5.54 6.59 4.42
N LYS A 39 5.17 7.67 3.73
CA LYS A 39 3.81 7.82 3.14
C LYS A 39 3.51 6.74 2.10
N ARG A 40 4.49 6.42 1.25
CA ARG A 40 4.37 5.42 0.18
C ARG A 40 4.78 4.01 0.63
N PHE A 41 5.16 3.82 1.91
CA PHE A 41 5.59 2.54 2.46
C PHE A 41 6.70 1.89 1.61
N LYS A 42 7.71 2.66 1.19
CA LYS A 42 8.82 2.14 0.38
C LYS A 42 9.78 1.34 1.29
N PRO A 43 10.54 0.36 0.76
CA PRO A 43 11.56 -0.35 1.54
C PRO A 43 12.57 0.65 2.12
N LEU A 44 12.74 0.65 3.44
CA LEU A 44 13.62 1.61 4.13
C LEU A 44 15.07 1.14 4.12
N ALA A 45 15.99 2.11 4.06
CA ALA A 45 17.41 1.88 4.24
C ALA A 45 17.72 1.36 5.66
N LEU A 46 18.78 0.56 5.78
CA LEU A 46 19.31 0.16 7.08
C LEU A 46 19.88 1.39 7.78
N GLY A 47 19.58 1.55 9.08
CA GLY A 47 20.03 2.71 9.87
C GLY A 47 19.16 3.97 9.75
N ILE A 48 17.97 3.87 9.14
CA ILE A 48 17.04 5.01 9.01
C ILE A 48 16.61 5.57 10.38
N ASP A 49 16.71 4.78 11.45
CA ASP A 49 16.49 5.20 12.83
C ASP A 49 17.48 6.30 13.23
N LYS A 50 18.75 6.16 12.88
CA LYS A 50 19.79 7.16 13.16
C LYS A 50 19.58 8.43 12.35
N ASP A 51 19.24 8.27 11.07
CA ASP A 51 18.94 9.39 10.19
C ASP A 51 17.71 10.18 10.72
N LEU A 52 16.69 9.50 11.24
CA LEU A 52 15.52 10.14 11.85
C LEU A 52 15.84 10.87 13.16
N VAL A 53 16.66 10.27 14.02
CA VAL A 53 17.08 10.89 15.29
C VAL A 53 17.94 12.13 15.02
N ALA A 54 18.81 12.08 14.01
CA ALA A 54 19.62 13.22 13.60
C ALA A 54 18.76 14.34 12.98
N ALA A 55 17.75 13.98 12.18
CA ALA A 55 16.86 14.95 11.55
C ALA A 55 15.82 15.54 12.50
N LEU A 56 15.50 14.86 13.61
CA LEU A 56 14.48 15.25 14.58
C LEU A 56 15.01 15.17 16.04
N PRO A 57 15.99 16.01 16.43
CA PRO A 57 16.55 16.00 17.79
C PRO A 57 15.56 16.45 18.88
N GLN A 58 14.40 17.02 18.48
CA GLN A 58 13.33 17.43 19.37
C GLN A 58 12.55 16.27 20.00
N TYR A 59 12.58 15.08 19.40
CA TYR A 59 11.83 13.91 19.88
C TYR A 59 12.75 12.92 20.60
N ASP A 60 12.15 12.08 21.44
CA ASP A 60 12.87 11.01 22.12
C ASP A 60 13.22 9.89 21.11
N PRO A 61 14.51 9.50 20.98
CA PRO A 61 14.92 8.40 20.11
C PRO A 61 14.18 7.10 20.40
N ALA A 62 13.80 6.82 21.65
CA ALA A 62 13.05 5.62 22.00
C ALA A 62 11.64 5.61 21.39
N LEU A 63 10.99 6.78 21.30
CA LEU A 63 9.68 6.92 20.68
C LEU A 63 9.76 6.85 19.16
N ILE A 64 10.80 7.45 18.55
CA ILE A 64 11.06 7.32 17.12
C ILE A 64 11.25 5.84 16.75
N ALA A 65 12.09 5.11 17.49
CA ALA A 65 12.32 3.68 17.27
C ALA A 65 11.03 2.85 17.42
N ARG A 66 10.15 3.22 18.36
CA ARG A 66 8.83 2.60 18.52
C ARG A 66 7.91 2.86 17.33
N VAL A 67 7.81 4.12 16.86
CA VAL A 67 7.02 4.47 15.67
C VAL A 67 7.54 3.73 14.44
N LEU A 68 8.87 3.67 14.27
CA LEU A 68 9.50 2.93 13.20
C LEU A 68 9.19 1.42 13.29
N SER A 69 9.30 0.83 14.47
CA SER A 69 8.96 -0.58 14.70
C SER A 69 7.49 -0.86 14.36
N ASN A 70 6.58 0.03 14.75
CA ASN A 70 5.17 -0.06 14.38
C ASN A 70 4.96 0.07 12.86
N HIS A 71 5.71 0.95 12.19
CA HIS A 71 5.67 1.08 10.73
C HIS A 71 6.13 -0.21 10.04
N CYS A 72 7.25 -0.79 10.46
CA CYS A 72 7.78 -2.01 9.85
C CYS A 72 6.88 -3.24 10.05
N ARG A 73 6.09 -3.27 11.13
CA ARG A 73 5.08 -4.32 11.39
C ARG A 73 3.80 -4.14 10.57
N ARG A 74 3.61 -3.01 9.87
CA ARG A 74 2.41 -2.81 9.07
C ARG A 74 2.42 -3.72 7.84
N PRO A 75 1.29 -4.32 7.49
CA PRO A 75 1.20 -5.25 6.36
C PRO A 75 1.49 -4.59 5.00
N ARG A 76 1.21 -3.29 4.87
CA ARG A 76 1.59 -2.52 3.68
C ARG A 76 3.10 -2.46 3.48
N TYR A 77 3.86 -2.35 4.57
CA TYR A 77 5.31 -2.34 4.52
C TYR A 77 5.86 -3.72 4.15
N LEU A 78 5.31 -4.78 4.73
CA LEU A 78 5.70 -6.15 4.40
C LEU A 78 5.42 -6.50 2.93
N LYS A 79 4.31 -6.01 2.33
CA LYS A 79 4.07 -6.13 0.89
C LYS A 79 5.15 -5.43 0.05
N SER A 80 5.59 -4.24 0.45
CA SER A 80 6.67 -3.53 -0.24
C SER A 80 8.01 -4.24 -0.12
N LEU A 81 8.28 -4.89 1.02
CA LEU A 81 9.45 -5.76 1.18
C LEU A 81 9.35 -7.01 0.29
N ALA A 82 8.17 -7.65 0.23
CA ALA A 82 7.93 -8.81 -0.63
C ALA A 82 8.02 -8.47 -2.13
N ARG A 83 7.74 -7.22 -2.52
CA ARG A 83 8.01 -6.70 -3.88
C ARG A 83 9.51 -6.57 -4.16
N GLY A 84 10.32 -6.42 -3.11
CA GLY A 84 11.77 -6.26 -3.20
C GLY A 84 12.19 -4.94 -3.85
N GLY A 85 13.43 -4.93 -4.34
CA GLY A 85 14.04 -3.81 -5.06
C GLY A 85 14.93 -2.93 -4.17
N LYS A 86 15.04 -1.66 -4.55
CA LYS A 86 15.97 -0.71 -3.91
C LYS A 86 15.42 -0.21 -2.57
N ARG A 87 16.32 0.00 -1.61
CA ARG A 87 16.01 0.66 -0.33
C ARG A 87 16.19 2.16 -0.44
N PHE A 88 15.35 2.90 0.27
CA PHE A 88 15.30 4.36 0.21
C PHE A 88 15.66 5.00 1.56
N ASP A 89 16.43 6.09 1.52
CA ASP A 89 16.69 6.96 2.67
C ASP A 89 15.58 8.00 2.89
N LEU A 90 15.73 8.88 3.88
CA LEU A 90 14.77 9.95 4.18
C LEU A 90 14.57 10.96 3.03
N ASN A 91 15.59 11.16 2.21
CA ASN A 91 15.58 12.04 1.03
C ASN A 91 15.13 11.31 -0.25
N ASN A 92 14.59 10.10 -0.12
CA ASN A 92 14.18 9.26 -1.25
C ASN A 92 15.35 8.86 -2.17
N ARG A 93 16.58 8.88 -1.66
CA ARG A 93 17.76 8.43 -2.37
C ARG A 93 17.94 6.93 -2.18
N PHE A 94 18.47 6.25 -3.20
CA PHE A 94 18.81 4.84 -3.12
C PHE A 94 19.96 4.64 -2.15
N LYS A 95 19.73 3.85 -1.09
CA LYS A 95 20.73 3.53 -0.06
C LYS A 95 20.58 2.06 0.31
N GLY A 96 21.20 1.21 -0.50
CA GLY A 96 21.15 -0.24 -0.39
C GLY A 96 20.02 -0.88 -1.19
N GLU A 97 19.98 -2.21 -1.15
CA GLU A 97 19.01 -3.05 -1.86
C GLU A 97 18.41 -4.06 -0.88
N VAL A 98 17.19 -4.51 -1.15
CA VAL A 98 16.57 -5.62 -0.42
C VAL A 98 17.15 -6.90 -1.00
N THR A 99 17.83 -7.69 -0.17
CA THR A 99 18.37 -8.97 -0.61
C THR A 99 17.23 -9.96 -0.91
N PRO A 100 17.41 -10.90 -1.84
CA PRO A 100 16.38 -11.88 -2.17
C PRO A 100 15.99 -12.73 -0.96
N GLU A 101 16.91 -13.03 -0.05
CA GLU A 101 16.64 -13.75 1.20
C GLU A 101 15.68 -12.98 2.11
N GLU A 102 15.91 -11.67 2.30
CA GLU A 102 15.00 -10.81 3.08
C GLU A 102 13.62 -10.69 2.41
N GLN A 103 13.58 -10.74 1.07
CA GLN A 103 12.33 -10.73 0.30
C GLN A 103 11.53 -12.02 0.53
N GLU A 104 12.19 -13.18 0.58
CA GLU A 104 11.55 -14.47 0.85
C GLU A 104 11.05 -14.57 2.29
N ILE A 105 11.84 -14.13 3.27
CA ILE A 105 11.41 -14.07 4.67
C ILE A 105 10.18 -13.15 4.83
N ALA A 106 10.15 -12.02 4.11
CA ALA A 106 8.99 -11.12 4.10
C ALA A 106 7.75 -11.77 3.44
N LYS A 107 7.92 -12.60 2.41
CA LYS A 107 6.83 -13.38 1.78
C LYS A 107 6.32 -14.50 2.69
N GLN A 108 7.21 -15.13 3.44
CA GLN A 108 6.91 -16.22 4.36
C GLN A 108 6.36 -15.74 5.72
N HIS A 109 6.39 -14.43 5.99
CA HIS A 109 5.93 -13.91 7.28
C HIS A 109 4.42 -14.18 7.47
N PRO A 110 4.00 -14.94 8.50
CA PRO A 110 2.63 -15.46 8.65
C PRO A 110 1.57 -14.35 8.79
N ALA A 111 1.94 -13.19 9.35
CA ALA A 111 1.07 -12.01 9.42
C ALA A 111 0.67 -11.45 8.03
N VAL A 112 1.44 -11.72 6.98
CA VAL A 112 1.11 -11.33 5.59
C VAL A 112 0.14 -12.34 4.99
N GLN A 113 0.35 -13.63 5.24
CA GLN A 113 -0.49 -14.72 4.74
C GLN A 113 -1.88 -14.72 5.36
N GLU A 114 -1.99 -14.60 6.70
CA GLU A 114 -3.28 -14.59 7.39
C GLU A 114 -4.14 -13.38 6.97
N MET A 115 -3.49 -12.25 6.69
CA MET A 115 -4.19 -11.02 6.35
C MET A 115 -4.49 -10.90 4.85
N LEU A 116 -3.68 -11.49 3.97
CA LEU A 116 -4.05 -11.76 2.57
C LEU A 116 -5.26 -12.71 2.52
N ALA A 117 -5.27 -13.78 3.31
CA ALA A 117 -6.40 -14.70 3.40
C ALA A 117 -7.67 -13.99 3.91
N ARG A 118 -7.55 -13.16 4.96
CA ARG A 118 -8.68 -12.39 5.51
C ARG A 118 -9.15 -11.27 4.58
N GLN A 119 -8.26 -10.67 3.79
CA GLN A 119 -8.62 -9.69 2.75
C GLN A 119 -9.26 -10.36 1.54
N ALA A 120 -8.77 -11.52 1.10
CA ALA A 120 -9.36 -12.30 0.02
C ALA A 120 -10.77 -12.78 0.39
N ALA A 121 -10.98 -13.25 1.63
CA ALA A 121 -12.30 -13.59 2.14
C ALA A 121 -13.26 -12.39 2.10
N LYS A 122 -12.85 -11.24 2.66
CA LYS A 122 -13.66 -10.01 2.64
C LYS A 122 -13.89 -9.45 1.23
N GLN A 123 -12.96 -9.63 0.31
CA GLN A 123 -13.13 -9.19 -1.08
C GLN A 123 -14.04 -10.13 -1.86
N ALA A 124 -13.97 -11.45 -1.64
CA ALA A 124 -14.88 -12.42 -2.24
C ALA A 124 -16.33 -12.19 -1.74
N GLU A 125 -16.53 -11.92 -0.45
CA GLU A 125 -17.84 -11.57 0.10
C GLU A 125 -18.38 -10.27 -0.48
N LYS A 126 -17.53 -9.25 -0.64
CA LYS A 126 -17.92 -7.99 -1.27
C LYS A 126 -18.22 -8.14 -2.76
N GLN A 127 -17.40 -8.90 -3.50
CA GLN A 127 -17.64 -9.14 -4.93
C GLN A 127 -18.87 -10.02 -5.17
N ALA A 128 -19.19 -10.95 -4.27
CA ALA A 128 -20.44 -11.70 -4.31
C ALA A 128 -21.66 -10.82 -4.01
N ALA A 129 -21.53 -9.86 -3.07
CA ALA A 129 -22.58 -8.88 -2.80
C ALA A 129 -22.77 -7.87 -3.94
N GLU A 130 -21.67 -7.41 -4.57
CA GLU A 130 -21.71 -6.45 -5.69
C GLU A 130 -22.15 -7.12 -7.01
N ALA A 131 -21.84 -8.39 -7.21
CA ALA A 131 -22.38 -9.18 -8.34
C ALA A 131 -23.87 -9.53 -8.17
N GLY A 132 -24.37 -9.64 -6.93
CA GLY A 132 -25.79 -9.85 -6.65
C GLY A 132 -26.66 -8.59 -6.83
N GLU A 133 -26.08 -7.40 -6.80
CA GLU A 133 -26.80 -6.12 -6.96
C GLU A 133 -26.74 -5.56 -8.39
N ALA A 134 -25.96 -6.16 -9.29
CA ALA A 134 -25.93 -5.84 -10.72
C ALA A 134 -26.96 -6.63 -11.56
N GLU A 135 -27.73 -7.54 -10.96
CA GLU A 135 -28.67 -8.44 -11.66
C GLU A 135 -30.14 -8.21 -11.30
N ALA A 136 -30.57 -6.96 -11.11
CA ALA A 136 -31.97 -6.50 -11.26
C ALA A 136 -31.98 -4.96 -11.20
N PRO A 137 -32.49 -4.17 -12.18
CA PRO A 137 -33.62 -4.49 -13.07
C PRO A 137 -33.50 -3.95 -14.52
N ALA A 138 -33.76 -4.78 -15.54
CA ALA A 138 -34.13 -4.27 -16.88
C ALA A 138 -34.88 -5.31 -17.71
N ALA A 139 -35.93 -5.89 -17.14
CA ALA A 139 -36.96 -6.55 -17.91
C ALA A 139 -38.30 -5.91 -17.55
N VAL A 140 -38.72 -4.90 -18.31
CA VAL A 140 -40.09 -4.64 -18.81
C VAL A 140 -40.29 -3.17 -19.20
N ALA A 141 -40.29 -2.86 -20.50
CA ALA A 141 -41.23 -1.95 -21.18
C ALA A 141 -40.75 -1.62 -22.60
N THR A 142 -41.17 -2.41 -23.59
CA THR A 142 -42.07 -1.98 -24.69
C THR A 142 -42.14 -3.12 -25.70
N ALA A 143 -43.24 -3.86 -25.62
CA ALA A 143 -43.77 -4.61 -26.75
C ALA A 143 -44.55 -3.63 -27.63
N GLU A 144 -44.21 -3.55 -28.92
CA GLU A 144 -45.12 -3.49 -30.08
C GLU A 144 -44.39 -2.93 -31.31
N ALA A 145 -44.11 -3.80 -32.28
CA ALA A 145 -44.44 -3.57 -33.69
C ALA A 145 -44.01 -4.80 -34.53
N VAL A 146 -45.03 -5.49 -35.01
CA VAL A 146 -45.07 -6.69 -35.86
C VAL A 146 -44.43 -6.47 -37.23
N THR A 147 -43.80 -7.51 -37.79
CA THR A 147 -44.07 -8.12 -39.13
C THR A 147 -42.87 -9.02 -39.49
N GLU A 148 -43.05 -10.33 -39.35
CA GLU A 148 -43.33 -11.25 -40.48
C GLU A 148 -42.03 -11.72 -41.16
N ALA A 149 -41.76 -13.01 -40.96
CA ALA A 149 -40.68 -13.79 -41.56
C ALA A 149 -41.00 -14.10 -43.05
N PRO A 150 -40.30 -15.02 -43.77
CA PRO A 150 -39.08 -15.77 -43.48
C PRO A 150 -38.14 -15.85 -44.73
N ALA A 151 -37.20 -16.80 -44.70
CA ALA A 151 -36.50 -17.45 -45.83
C ALA A 151 -35.07 -16.93 -46.10
N ALA A 152 -34.09 -17.76 -46.41
CA ALA A 152 -33.89 -19.20 -46.35
C ALA A 152 -32.41 -19.45 -46.71
N ALA A 153 -31.93 -20.65 -46.38
CA ALA A 153 -30.73 -21.30 -46.91
C ALA A 153 -29.37 -20.81 -46.36
N SER A 154 -28.56 -21.61 -45.64
CA SER A 154 -28.08 -23.00 -45.81
C SER A 154 -26.65 -23.02 -46.37
N VAL A 155 -25.74 -23.65 -45.60
CA VAL A 155 -24.58 -24.49 -46.03
C VAL A 155 -23.41 -23.73 -46.69
N ALA A 156 -22.24 -23.57 -46.06
CA ALA A 156 -21.17 -24.53 -45.74
C ALA A 156 -20.29 -24.96 -46.94
N GLU A 157 -18.99 -24.60 -46.83
CA GLU A 157 -17.75 -25.18 -47.45
C GLU A 157 -17.57 -25.21 -48.98
N PRO A 158 -16.35 -25.43 -49.55
CA PRO A 158 -14.97 -25.49 -49.00
C PRO A 158 -13.91 -24.69 -49.83
N PRO A 159 -12.60 -24.74 -49.50
CA PRO A 159 -11.52 -24.06 -50.24
C PRO A 159 -10.80 -24.97 -51.26
N ALA A 160 -10.33 -24.40 -52.39
CA ALA A 160 -9.22 -24.87 -53.27
C ALA A 160 -9.22 -24.11 -54.63
N PRO A 161 -8.18 -24.19 -55.50
CA PRO A 161 -6.77 -24.51 -55.30
C PRO A 161 -5.77 -23.57 -56.05
N ALA A 162 -4.49 -23.81 -55.74
CA ALA A 162 -3.24 -23.54 -56.47
C ALA A 162 -3.28 -22.96 -57.90
N ALA A 163 -2.43 -21.94 -58.10
CA ALA A 163 -1.73 -21.67 -59.34
C ALA A 163 -0.23 -21.62 -59.03
N GLU A 164 0.48 -22.71 -59.34
CA GLU A 164 1.81 -22.83 -59.98
C GLU A 164 2.41 -24.22 -59.71
#